data_AF-A0A199VCB9-F1
#
_entry.id   AF-A0A199VCB9-F1
#
_cell.length_a   1.000
_cell.length_b   1.000
_cell.length_c   1.000
_cell.angle_alpha   90.00
_cell.angle_beta   90.00
_cell.angle_gamma   90.00
#
_symmetry.space_group_name_H-M   'P 1'
#
loop_
_entity.id
_entity.type
_entity.pdbx_description
1 polymer ?
#
loop_
_entity_poly.entity_id
_entity_poly.type
_entity_poly.pdbx_seq_one_letter_code
_entity_poly.pdbx_strand_id
1 'polypeptide(L)'
;MRPPLLLLVLSLTFFFLRTFSKSSEDWGLAKLPPRGWNSYDSFSWVVDEAAFLYNAEVVAQRLLPYGYEYVVVDFLWYRKNVDGAYVDSYGYDSIDEWGRPFPDPERWPSSKGGKGFSKVAQRVHDMGLKFGIHLMRGISTQAVNANTPILDVHTGRAYKEAGRHWRANEIGLKHRTCAWMQHGFMSVDTDLGAGRAFLRSLYQQLAEWGVDFVKLDCVFGDDIDTKEIITVSELLEEIDRPVVFSLSPGTSVTPSMAKGISSYVNMYRITADDWDTWPDVTTHFNISRDFAAAKKIGAKGLRGRSWPDLDMLPLGWLTDPGVRQGPHRKCNLTLDEQRTQMTLWSMAKSPLMFGGDLRHIDQATFRLITNPTLLEINSYSDNNKEFPYVFSTENQRREIHSLQKMENQANSYTREETVLGLVSCNDEKAKGWFVASHDGNSDYMCWNHDVRRSDSLPYCVAKKKPLLSSYEDTTRIWQYQEKFQLVANETTDACFHGSVNKKHTASAERSTLVSDCWWHANQVWRLNDNGTLENSYSSLCATMRSKKGSFITTGIRSWIATGRRGEIYLSFFNLNPVSTVISARISDLRKVLDSSFFRRGSCSGKEVWSGESHSLVKTKLSVTVKKHAAVLFVLNC
;
A
#
# COMPACT_ATOMS: atom_id res chain seq x y z
N MET A 1 3.10 -30.46 91.84
CA MET A 1 2.12 -29.38 91.65
C MET A 1 2.87 -28.07 91.48
N ARG A 2 2.89 -27.51 90.27
CA ARG A 2 3.36 -26.15 89.97
C ARG A 2 2.53 -25.57 88.81
N PRO A 3 1.96 -24.36 88.94
CA PRO A 3 1.24 -23.66 87.87
C PRO A 3 2.21 -22.78 87.04
N PRO A 4 1.74 -22.21 85.90
CA PRO A 4 2.59 -21.84 84.77
C PRO A 4 2.97 -20.36 84.74
N LEU A 5 4.08 -20.04 84.07
CA LEU A 5 4.37 -18.67 83.62
C LEU A 5 4.69 -18.66 82.12
N LEU A 6 3.94 -17.80 81.43
CA LEU A 6 3.95 -17.39 80.03
C LEU A 6 5.31 -17.39 79.34
N LEU A 7 5.38 -18.00 78.15
CA LEU A 7 6.46 -17.82 77.17
C LEU A 7 5.87 -17.19 75.90
N LEU A 8 6.33 -15.96 75.62
CA LEU A 8 6.01 -15.17 74.43
C LEU A 8 6.90 -15.67 73.28
N VAL A 9 6.32 -16.23 72.22
CA VAL A 9 7.04 -16.65 71.01
C VAL A 9 6.84 -15.59 69.92
N LEU A 10 7.93 -14.92 69.54
CA LEU A 10 8.00 -14.07 68.34
C LEU A 10 7.97 -14.97 67.09
N SER A 11 6.94 -14.81 66.24
CA SER A 11 6.91 -15.40 64.90
C SER A 11 7.45 -14.41 63.86
N LEU A 12 8.60 -14.72 63.25
CA LEU A 12 9.08 -14.06 62.03
C LEU A 12 8.21 -14.49 60.82
N THR A 13 7.43 -13.57 60.28
CA THR A 13 6.80 -13.71 58.96
C THR A 13 7.74 -13.24 57.86
N PHE A 14 8.30 -14.18 57.09
CA PHE A 14 8.96 -13.91 55.82
C PHE A 14 7.90 -13.66 54.73
N PHE A 15 7.77 -12.41 54.27
CA PHE A 15 7.01 -12.05 53.07
C PHE A 15 7.81 -12.47 51.83
N PHE A 16 7.42 -13.55 51.16
CA PHE A 16 7.85 -13.84 49.79
C PHE A 16 7.08 -12.94 48.81
N LEU A 17 7.64 -11.78 48.46
CA LEU A 17 7.24 -11.03 47.27
C LEU A 17 7.66 -11.83 46.04
N ARG A 18 6.73 -12.58 45.45
CA ARG A 18 6.86 -13.04 44.06
C ARG A 18 6.75 -11.81 43.17
N THR A 19 7.89 -11.26 42.78
CA THR A 19 7.98 -10.36 41.63
C THR A 19 7.60 -11.17 40.39
N PHE A 20 6.35 -11.02 39.93
CA PHE A 20 6.01 -11.34 38.55
C PHE A 20 6.77 -10.34 37.68
N SER A 21 7.99 -10.72 37.26
CA SER A 21 8.61 -10.12 36.10
C SER A 21 7.72 -10.49 34.92
N LYS A 22 6.83 -9.58 34.53
CA LYS A 22 6.16 -9.63 33.24
C LYS A 22 7.27 -9.39 32.23
N SER A 23 7.85 -10.46 31.69
CA SER A 23 8.62 -10.38 30.47
C SER A 23 7.68 -9.78 29.43
N SER A 24 7.82 -8.49 29.15
CA SER A 24 7.25 -7.90 27.95
C SER A 24 7.97 -8.56 26.80
N GLU A 25 7.41 -9.66 26.27
CA GLU A 25 7.71 -10.05 24.91
C GLU A 25 7.56 -8.80 24.06
N ASP A 26 8.62 -8.40 23.39
CA ASP A 26 8.68 -7.22 22.54
C ASP A 26 7.77 -7.47 21.33
N TRP A 27 6.48 -7.12 21.46
CA TRP A 27 5.52 -7.22 20.37
C TRP A 27 5.83 -6.08 19.39
N GLY A 28 6.69 -6.35 18.41
CA GLY A 28 7.09 -5.36 17.40
C GLY A 28 5.89 -4.65 16.75
N LEU A 29 6.07 -3.37 16.43
CA LEU A 29 5.05 -2.49 15.83
C LEU A 29 4.47 -3.08 14.54
N ALA A 30 3.15 -2.90 14.38
CA ALA A 30 2.41 -3.38 13.21
C ALA A 30 2.71 -4.86 12.86
N LYS A 31 2.85 -5.75 13.86
CA LYS A 31 3.09 -7.20 13.64
C LYS A 31 2.07 -7.83 12.68
N LEU A 32 0.85 -7.32 12.68
CA LEU A 32 -0.22 -7.60 11.74
C LEU A 32 -0.54 -6.31 10.97
N PRO A 33 -1.16 -6.37 9.77
CA PRO A 33 -1.63 -5.18 9.08
C PRO A 33 -2.53 -4.35 10.02
N PRO A 34 -2.28 -3.03 10.18
CA PRO A 34 -3.13 -2.17 11.00
C PRO A 34 -4.60 -2.21 10.55
N ARG A 35 -5.53 -2.15 11.51
CA ARG A 35 -6.97 -2.13 11.26
C ARG A 35 -7.63 -1.04 12.08
N GLY A 36 -8.46 -0.24 11.44
CA GLY A 36 -8.99 0.95 12.07
C GLY A 36 -10.02 1.69 11.23
N TRP A 37 -10.25 2.94 11.62
CA TRP A 37 -11.12 3.88 10.96
C TRP A 37 -10.34 5.17 10.66
N ASN A 38 -10.61 5.79 9.52
CA ASN A 38 -10.03 7.06 9.11
C ASN A 38 -11.16 7.99 8.64
N SER A 39 -11.09 9.28 9.00
CA SER A 39 -12.16 10.25 8.73
C SER A 39 -12.24 10.75 7.28
N TYR A 40 -11.27 10.50 6.41
CA TYR A 40 -11.18 11.15 5.09
C TYR A 40 -12.39 10.88 4.19
N ASP A 41 -12.73 9.62 3.91
CA ASP A 41 -13.78 9.32 2.90
C ASP A 41 -15.18 9.78 3.34
N SER A 42 -15.40 10.01 4.64
CA SER A 42 -16.67 10.48 5.19
C SER A 42 -16.70 11.98 5.46
N PHE A 43 -15.60 12.57 5.90
CA PHE A 43 -15.57 13.96 6.36
C PHE A 43 -14.61 14.85 5.56
N SER A 44 -13.92 14.32 4.54
CA SER A 44 -12.90 15.06 3.79
C SER A 44 -11.92 15.69 4.77
N TRP A 45 -11.81 17.02 4.80
CA TRP A 45 -10.95 17.75 5.74
C TRP A 45 -11.71 18.41 6.90
N VAL A 46 -13.02 18.22 7.02
CA VAL A 46 -13.89 19.01 7.92
C VAL A 46 -14.37 18.31 9.19
N VAL A 47 -13.85 17.11 9.51
CA VAL A 47 -14.21 16.39 10.74
C VAL A 47 -14.02 17.27 12.00
N ASP A 48 -14.92 17.16 12.96
CA ASP A 48 -14.83 17.84 14.27
C ASP A 48 -14.71 16.84 15.43
N GLU A 49 -14.42 17.34 16.63
CA GLU A 49 -14.22 16.51 17.82
C GLU A 49 -15.44 15.62 18.13
N ALA A 50 -16.65 16.14 17.97
CA ALA A 50 -17.87 15.42 18.31
C ALA A 50 -18.11 14.25 17.33
N ALA A 51 -18.01 14.52 16.03
CA ALA A 51 -18.15 13.51 14.98
C ALA A 51 -17.05 12.44 15.08
N PHE A 52 -15.81 12.85 15.36
CA PHE A 52 -14.68 11.94 15.56
C PHE A 52 -14.90 11.01 16.75
N LEU A 53 -15.25 11.56 17.92
CA LEU A 53 -15.40 10.77 19.14
C LEU A 53 -16.62 9.83 19.08
N TYR A 54 -17.70 10.21 18.39
CA TYR A 54 -18.82 9.30 18.15
C TYR A 54 -18.34 8.12 17.30
N ASN A 55 -17.66 8.38 16.18
CA ASN A 55 -17.12 7.29 15.34
C ASN A 55 -16.17 6.38 16.15
N ALA A 56 -15.30 6.96 16.99
CA ALA A 56 -14.43 6.20 17.88
C ALA A 56 -15.21 5.32 18.87
N GLU A 57 -16.28 5.83 19.48
CA GLU A 57 -17.15 5.05 20.36
C GLU A 57 -17.78 3.86 19.61
N VAL A 58 -18.22 4.05 18.36
CA VAL A 58 -18.75 2.96 17.54
C VAL A 58 -17.67 1.92 17.22
N VAL A 59 -16.43 2.34 16.93
CA VAL A 59 -15.30 1.41 16.77
C VAL A 59 -15.11 0.60 18.05
N ALA A 60 -15.02 1.25 19.21
CA ALA A 60 -14.80 0.59 20.50
C ALA A 60 -15.89 -0.44 20.82
N GLN A 61 -17.16 -0.08 20.60
CA GLN A 61 -18.29 -0.94 20.95
C GLN A 61 -18.51 -2.08 19.95
N ARG A 62 -18.26 -1.84 18.65
CA ARG A 62 -18.71 -2.76 17.58
C ARG A 62 -17.60 -3.39 16.76
N LEU A 63 -16.45 -2.75 16.62
CA LEU A 63 -15.36 -3.19 15.74
C LEU A 63 -14.08 -3.62 16.48
N LEU A 64 -13.85 -3.12 17.69
CA LEU A 64 -12.73 -3.55 18.55
C LEU A 64 -12.70 -5.07 18.80
N PRO A 65 -13.83 -5.77 19.03
CA PRO A 65 -13.82 -7.24 19.14
C PRO A 65 -13.32 -7.96 17.88
N TYR A 66 -13.39 -7.29 16.72
CA TYR A 66 -12.90 -7.79 15.45
C TYR A 66 -11.48 -7.31 15.14
N GLY A 67 -10.86 -6.57 16.06
CA GLY A 67 -9.47 -6.10 16.00
C GLY A 67 -9.26 -4.79 15.25
N TYR A 68 -10.30 -3.99 15.07
CA TYR A 68 -10.16 -2.58 14.69
C TYR A 68 -9.76 -1.77 15.92
N GLU A 69 -8.55 -1.25 15.93
CA GLU A 69 -7.99 -0.58 17.11
C GLU A 69 -7.54 0.86 16.85
N TYR A 70 -7.31 1.27 15.60
CA TYR A 70 -6.89 2.64 15.28
C TYR A 70 -8.08 3.52 14.89
N VAL A 71 -8.11 4.77 15.38
CA VAL A 71 -9.02 5.83 14.92
C VAL A 71 -8.19 7.05 14.52
N VAL A 72 -8.24 7.40 13.23
CA VAL A 72 -7.30 8.33 12.60
C VAL A 72 -8.02 9.61 12.16
N VAL A 73 -7.53 10.76 12.63
CA VAL A 73 -7.97 12.09 12.18
C VAL A 73 -7.24 12.47 10.90
N ASP A 74 -7.99 12.65 9.83
CA ASP A 74 -7.53 12.92 8.46
C ASP A 74 -8.39 14.02 7.84
N PHE A 75 -7.92 14.85 6.92
CA PHE A 75 -6.66 15.60 6.98
C PHE A 75 -6.97 17.07 7.29
N LEU A 76 -5.94 17.91 7.50
CA LEU A 76 -6.09 19.35 7.81
C LEU A 76 -6.92 19.66 9.07
N TRP A 77 -6.78 18.86 10.12
CA TRP A 77 -7.42 19.12 11.42
C TRP A 77 -7.00 20.44 12.07
N TYR A 78 -5.87 21.02 11.63
CA TYR A 78 -5.39 22.35 12.01
C TYR A 78 -6.01 23.48 11.18
N ARG A 79 -6.64 23.20 10.03
CA ARG A 79 -7.25 24.24 9.18
C ARG A 79 -8.60 24.67 9.74
N LYS A 80 -8.80 25.98 9.84
CA LYS A 80 -10.07 26.57 10.27
C LYS A 80 -11.17 26.26 9.26
N ASN A 81 -12.32 25.76 9.74
CA ASN A 81 -13.47 25.50 8.89
C ASN A 81 -14.33 26.77 8.71
N VAL A 82 -13.80 27.77 8.02
CA VAL A 82 -14.43 29.10 7.80
C VAL A 82 -14.56 29.43 6.31
N ASP A 83 -15.41 30.39 5.98
CA ASP A 83 -15.62 30.82 4.59
C ASP A 83 -14.31 31.30 3.95
N GLY A 84 -14.02 30.81 2.75
CA GLY A 84 -12.76 31.02 2.03
C GLY A 84 -11.68 29.96 2.29
N ALA A 85 -11.81 29.12 3.31
CA ALA A 85 -10.90 27.99 3.52
C ALA A 85 -11.24 26.81 2.58
N TYR A 86 -10.22 26.22 1.97
CA TYR A 86 -10.31 25.03 1.12
C TYR A 86 -9.01 24.22 1.20
N VAL A 87 -8.91 23.11 0.45
CA VAL A 87 -7.78 22.16 0.54
C VAL A 87 -6.40 22.79 0.28
N ASP A 88 -6.29 23.82 -0.55
CA ASP A 88 -5.01 24.49 -0.86
C ASP A 88 -5.04 25.98 -0.48
N SER A 89 -5.89 26.37 0.49
CA SER A 89 -5.97 27.75 0.94
C SER A 89 -4.82 28.11 1.88
N TYR A 90 -4.11 29.18 1.57
CA TYR A 90 -3.11 29.79 2.46
C TYR A 90 -3.78 30.65 3.56
N GLY A 91 -3.20 30.66 4.77
CA GLY A 91 -3.57 31.61 5.83
C GLY A 91 -4.66 31.16 6.80
N TYR A 92 -5.18 29.93 6.64
CA TYR A 92 -6.26 29.38 7.47
C TYR A 92 -5.79 28.33 8.47
N ASP A 93 -4.50 28.00 8.49
CA ASP A 93 -3.97 26.95 9.36
C ASP A 93 -3.74 27.51 10.77
N SER A 94 -4.16 26.77 11.78
CA SER A 94 -3.80 27.03 13.17
C SER A 94 -2.41 26.47 13.42
N ILE A 95 -1.45 27.35 13.74
CA ILE A 95 -0.07 27.00 14.08
C ILE A 95 0.29 27.57 15.45
N ASP A 96 1.14 26.88 16.18
CA ASP A 96 1.71 27.40 17.42
C ASP A 96 2.85 28.40 17.18
N GLU A 97 3.40 28.97 18.25
CA GLU A 97 4.48 29.96 18.16
C GLU A 97 5.78 29.43 17.55
N TRP A 98 5.93 28.11 17.42
CA TRP A 98 7.08 27.42 16.85
C TRP A 98 6.84 26.98 15.39
N GLY A 99 5.70 27.36 14.80
CA GLY A 99 5.33 27.02 13.43
C GLY A 99 4.80 25.60 13.26
N ARG A 100 4.49 24.88 14.34
CA ARG A 100 3.91 23.53 14.27
C ARG A 100 2.39 23.60 14.12
N PRO A 101 1.76 22.70 13.35
CA PRO A 101 0.29 22.65 13.25
C PRO A 101 -0.34 22.37 14.62
N PHE A 102 -1.42 23.09 14.93
CA PHE A 102 -2.16 22.97 16.19
C PHE A 102 -3.66 22.81 15.90
N PRO A 103 -4.40 21.94 16.62
CA PRO A 103 -5.80 21.70 16.32
C PRO A 103 -6.65 22.96 16.49
N ASP A 104 -7.43 23.29 15.46
CA ASP A 104 -8.32 24.45 15.45
C ASP A 104 -9.31 24.37 16.64
N PRO A 105 -9.25 25.28 17.62
CA PRO A 105 -10.02 25.16 18.86
C PRO A 105 -11.54 25.26 18.68
N GLU A 106 -12.02 25.75 17.54
CA GLU A 106 -13.45 25.76 17.23
C GLU A 106 -13.94 24.40 16.73
N ARG A 107 -13.12 23.68 15.94
CA ARG A 107 -13.39 22.28 15.57
C ARG A 107 -13.05 21.27 16.67
N TRP A 108 -12.07 21.62 17.51
CA TRP A 108 -11.53 20.78 18.57
C TRP A 108 -11.58 21.49 19.92
N PRO A 109 -12.76 21.68 20.53
CA PRO A 109 -12.90 22.47 21.76
C PRO A 109 -12.03 22.01 22.92
N SER A 110 -11.67 20.73 23.00
CA SER A 110 -10.80 20.20 24.04
C SER A 110 -9.33 20.66 23.92
N SER A 111 -8.92 21.21 22.78
CA SER A 111 -7.58 21.74 22.57
C SER A 111 -7.36 23.13 23.19
N LYS A 112 -8.45 23.83 23.56
CA LYS A 112 -8.40 25.17 24.15
C LYS A 112 -7.47 25.20 25.37
N GLY A 113 -6.65 26.26 25.45
CA GLY A 113 -5.64 26.43 26.48
C GLY A 113 -4.36 25.61 26.27
N GLY A 114 -3.97 25.36 25.01
CA GLY A 114 -2.67 24.75 24.68
C GLY A 114 -2.60 23.23 24.89
N LYS A 115 -3.74 22.54 25.01
CA LYS A 115 -3.79 21.10 25.32
C LYS A 115 -3.58 20.19 24.10
N GLY A 116 -3.68 20.77 22.90
CA GLY A 116 -3.61 20.04 21.63
C GLY A 116 -4.59 18.88 21.60
N PHE A 117 -4.14 17.71 21.14
CA PHE A 117 -4.97 16.50 21.11
C PHE A 117 -4.95 15.66 22.39
N SER A 118 -4.23 16.04 23.44
CA SER A 118 -4.04 15.21 24.64
C SER A 118 -5.36 14.70 25.24
N LYS A 119 -6.42 15.51 25.20
CA LYS A 119 -7.74 15.13 25.71
C LYS A 119 -8.54 14.23 24.77
N VAL A 120 -8.39 14.40 23.46
CA VAL A 120 -8.98 13.50 22.46
C VAL A 120 -8.30 12.14 22.55
N ALA A 121 -6.97 12.11 22.54
CA ALA A 121 -6.18 10.88 22.68
C ALA A 121 -6.51 10.15 23.98
N GLN A 122 -6.58 10.85 25.12
CA GLN A 122 -6.99 10.26 26.40
C GLN A 122 -8.35 9.58 26.29
N ARG A 123 -9.37 10.23 25.70
CA ARG A 123 -10.70 9.62 25.52
C ARG A 123 -10.65 8.39 24.62
N VAL A 124 -9.85 8.41 23.55
CA VAL A 124 -9.65 7.27 22.66
C VAL A 124 -8.99 6.11 23.41
N HIS A 125 -7.97 6.37 24.22
CA HIS A 125 -7.30 5.35 25.04
C HIS A 125 -8.21 4.79 26.13
N ASP A 126 -9.04 5.62 26.76
CA ASP A 126 -10.03 5.18 27.76
C ASP A 126 -11.08 4.23 27.14
N MET A 127 -11.32 4.32 25.83
CA MET A 127 -12.15 3.37 25.07
C MET A 127 -11.42 2.07 24.68
N GLY A 128 -10.13 1.94 25.00
CA GLY A 128 -9.28 0.81 24.61
C GLY A 128 -8.81 0.86 23.15
N LEU A 129 -8.89 2.02 22.50
CA LEU A 129 -8.44 2.25 21.13
C LEU A 129 -7.08 2.97 21.09
N LYS A 130 -6.54 3.15 19.89
CA LYS A 130 -5.31 3.86 19.57
C LYS A 130 -5.61 5.08 18.71
N PHE A 131 -4.98 6.19 19.02
CA PHE A 131 -5.24 7.47 18.37
C PHE A 131 -4.25 7.74 17.24
N GLY A 132 -4.76 8.05 16.05
CA GLY A 132 -3.94 8.41 14.90
C GLY A 132 -4.23 9.79 14.34
N ILE A 133 -3.25 10.38 13.68
CA ILE A 133 -3.42 11.64 12.95
C ILE A 133 -2.72 11.61 11.59
N HIS A 134 -3.25 12.42 10.68
CA HIS A 134 -2.62 12.77 9.41
C HIS A 134 -1.71 14.00 9.58
N LEU A 135 -0.60 14.04 8.85
CA LEU A 135 0.24 15.21 8.66
C LEU A 135 0.60 15.37 7.18
N MET A 136 0.72 16.62 6.72
CA MET A 136 1.43 16.93 5.48
C MET A 136 2.94 16.92 5.73
N ARG A 137 3.72 16.48 4.73
CA ARG A 137 5.19 16.57 4.72
C ARG A 137 5.67 17.98 5.07
N GLY A 138 6.73 18.04 5.87
CA GLY A 138 7.55 19.23 6.08
C GLY A 138 6.88 20.30 6.95
N ILE A 139 6.85 21.54 6.44
CA ILE A 139 6.45 22.75 7.16
C ILE A 139 5.42 23.54 6.35
N SER A 140 4.47 24.19 7.04
CA SER A 140 3.45 25.00 6.37
C SER A 140 4.05 26.28 5.79
N THR A 141 3.55 26.70 4.63
CA THR A 141 3.87 27.98 4.00
C THR A 141 3.58 29.15 4.93
N GLN A 142 2.55 29.02 5.78
CA GLN A 142 2.21 30.02 6.79
C GLN A 142 3.33 30.20 7.83
N ALA A 143 3.89 29.11 8.37
CA ALA A 143 4.98 29.16 9.33
C ALA A 143 6.26 29.76 8.72
N VAL A 144 6.54 29.41 7.46
CA VAL A 144 7.64 29.95 6.65
C VAL A 144 7.48 31.46 6.44
N ASN A 145 6.31 31.92 6.01
CA ASN A 145 6.06 33.34 5.75
C ASN A 145 6.01 34.18 7.02
N ALA A 146 5.46 33.63 8.11
CA ALA A 146 5.51 34.25 9.43
C ALA A 146 6.91 34.22 10.07
N ASN A 147 7.85 33.48 9.46
CA ASN A 147 9.23 33.33 9.90
C ASN A 147 9.36 32.92 11.39
N THR A 148 8.52 31.96 11.78
CA THR A 148 8.44 31.45 13.15
C THR A 148 9.80 30.91 13.64
N PRO A 149 10.11 31.05 14.95
CA PRO A 149 11.27 30.39 15.54
C PRO A 149 11.10 28.87 15.53
N ILE A 150 12.21 28.13 15.52
CA ILE A 150 12.21 26.67 15.64
C ILE A 150 12.41 26.29 17.10
N LEU A 151 11.63 25.36 17.64
CA LEU A 151 11.79 24.88 19.02
C LEU A 151 12.98 23.93 19.13
N ASP A 152 13.86 24.18 20.10
CA ASP A 152 14.78 23.18 20.63
C ASP A 152 14.13 22.49 21.83
N VAL A 153 13.75 21.22 21.64
CA VAL A 153 13.09 20.39 22.65
C VAL A 153 13.94 20.15 23.89
N HIS A 154 15.27 20.28 23.81
CA HIS A 154 16.15 20.06 24.95
C HIS A 154 16.24 21.27 25.87
N THR A 155 16.11 22.47 25.32
CA THR A 155 16.25 23.72 26.07
C THR A 155 14.93 24.45 26.29
N GLY A 156 13.87 24.10 25.55
CA GLY A 156 12.59 24.80 25.56
C GLY A 156 12.66 26.21 24.97
N ARG A 157 13.67 26.50 24.16
CA ARG A 157 13.96 27.83 23.58
C ARG A 157 14.15 27.74 22.07
N ALA A 158 14.35 28.89 21.42
CA ALA A 158 14.63 28.93 19.99
C ALA A 158 15.95 28.23 19.65
N TYR A 159 15.88 27.27 18.71
CA TYR A 159 17.01 26.46 18.26
C TYR A 159 18.18 27.33 17.80
N LYS A 160 19.36 27.01 18.31
CA LYS A 160 20.60 27.72 18.04
C LYS A 160 21.68 26.75 17.58
N GLU A 161 22.25 27.02 16.42
CA GLU A 161 23.35 26.25 15.84
C GLU A 161 24.30 27.22 15.14
N ALA A 162 25.61 26.97 15.22
CA ALA A 162 26.64 27.86 14.68
C ALA A 162 26.51 29.33 15.13
N GLY A 163 26.11 29.55 16.38
CA GLY A 163 26.07 30.90 16.97
C GLY A 163 24.82 31.73 16.65
N ARG A 164 23.89 31.25 15.83
CA ARG A 164 22.67 31.97 15.41
C ARG A 164 21.39 31.18 15.68
N HIS A 165 20.28 31.90 15.81
CA HIS A 165 18.96 31.29 15.87
C HIS A 165 18.43 31.03 14.47
N TRP A 166 17.91 29.83 14.24
CA TRP A 166 17.32 29.43 12.97
C TRP A 166 15.81 29.64 12.98
N ARG A 167 15.25 29.91 11.80
CA ARG A 167 13.82 30.17 11.63
C ARG A 167 13.23 29.39 10.46
N ALA A 168 11.90 29.31 10.44
CA ALA A 168 11.13 28.55 9.45
C ALA A 168 11.48 28.90 8.00
N ASN A 169 11.75 30.17 7.66
CA ASN A 169 12.04 30.57 6.29
C ASN A 169 13.41 30.09 5.77
N GLU A 170 14.27 29.60 6.65
CA GLU A 170 15.62 29.12 6.34
C GLU A 170 15.68 27.60 6.17
N ILE A 171 14.66 26.88 6.67
CA ILE A 171 14.58 25.42 6.59
C ILE A 171 13.53 24.95 5.57
N GLY A 172 12.61 25.81 5.15
CA GLY A 172 11.57 25.47 4.17
C GLY A 172 12.11 25.44 2.72
N LEU A 173 12.01 24.30 2.05
CA LEU A 173 12.41 24.13 0.66
C LEU A 173 11.29 24.59 -0.29
N LYS A 174 11.24 25.89 -0.58
CA LYS A 174 10.19 26.53 -1.40
C LYS A 174 9.99 25.93 -2.81
N HIS A 175 11.00 25.26 -3.35
CA HIS A 175 10.95 24.59 -4.65
C HIS A 175 10.42 23.14 -4.57
N ARG A 176 10.16 22.62 -3.36
CA ARG A 176 9.62 21.28 -3.10
C ARG A 176 8.31 21.36 -2.31
N THR A 177 7.32 21.99 -2.90
CA THR A 177 5.94 22.01 -2.40
C THR A 177 5.25 20.67 -2.68
N CYS A 178 4.10 20.46 -2.03
CA CYS A 178 3.25 19.33 -2.35
C CYS A 178 2.61 19.51 -3.74
N ALA A 179 2.67 18.49 -4.61
CA ALA A 179 2.21 18.62 -6.00
C ALA A 179 0.76 19.09 -6.14
N TRP A 180 -0.13 18.62 -5.26
CA TRP A 180 -1.57 18.93 -5.26
C TRP A 180 -1.97 19.99 -4.21
N MET A 181 -1.03 20.48 -3.39
CA MET A 181 -1.24 21.51 -2.38
C MET A 181 -0.06 22.49 -2.33
N GLN A 182 0.13 23.24 -3.42
CA GLN A 182 1.32 24.06 -3.62
C GLN A 182 1.39 25.28 -2.70
N HIS A 183 0.26 25.77 -2.19
CA HIS A 183 0.21 26.93 -1.30
C HIS A 183 0.23 26.54 0.19
N GLY A 184 -0.05 25.27 0.51
CA GLY A 184 -0.16 24.80 1.88
C GLY A 184 1.18 24.46 2.54
N PHE A 185 1.95 23.54 1.96
CA PHE A 185 3.11 22.91 2.61
C PHE A 185 4.31 22.76 1.67
N MET A 186 5.49 22.74 2.27
CA MET A 186 6.74 22.45 1.57
C MET A 186 7.65 21.56 2.41
N SER A 187 8.55 20.84 1.74
CA SER A 187 9.54 19.96 2.38
C SER A 187 10.46 20.76 3.30
N VAL A 188 10.97 20.11 4.34
CA VAL A 188 11.98 20.68 5.24
C VAL A 188 13.38 20.23 4.81
N ASP A 189 14.36 21.12 4.88
CA ASP A 189 15.76 20.78 4.66
C ASP A 189 16.30 19.96 5.84
N THR A 190 16.34 18.65 5.64
CA THR A 190 16.81 17.68 6.65
C THR A 190 18.33 17.52 6.70
N ASP A 191 19.07 18.19 5.81
CA ASP A 191 20.54 18.28 5.89
C ASP A 191 20.97 19.30 6.96
N LEU A 192 20.07 20.20 7.37
CA LEU A 192 20.29 21.18 8.43
C LEU A 192 19.89 20.61 9.81
N GLY A 193 20.71 20.89 10.84
CA GLY A 193 20.36 20.58 12.23
C GLY A 193 19.05 21.25 12.66
N ALA A 194 18.81 22.48 12.18
CA ALA A 194 17.57 23.21 12.42
C ALA A 194 16.33 22.56 11.78
N GLY A 195 16.44 21.99 10.58
CA GLY A 195 15.33 21.28 9.94
C GLY A 195 14.99 19.98 10.68
N ARG A 196 16.01 19.22 11.09
CA ARG A 196 15.84 18.06 11.98
C ARG A 196 15.24 18.45 13.33
N ALA A 197 15.63 19.58 13.91
CA ALA A 197 15.08 20.08 15.17
C ALA A 197 13.60 20.45 15.06
N PHE A 198 13.18 21.09 13.96
CA PHE A 198 11.76 21.36 13.69
C PHE A 198 10.96 20.06 13.65
N LEU A 199 11.39 19.07 12.84
CA LEU A 199 10.71 17.78 12.77
C LEU A 199 10.69 17.07 14.13
N ARG A 200 11.81 17.05 14.87
CA ARG A 200 11.86 16.47 16.23
C ARG A 200 10.82 17.12 17.14
N SER A 201 10.72 18.44 17.12
CA SER A 201 9.75 19.19 17.92
C SER A 201 8.29 18.91 17.56
N LEU A 202 8.02 18.61 16.28
CA LEU A 202 6.71 18.22 15.79
C LEU A 202 6.35 16.82 16.29
N TYR A 203 7.18 15.82 16.01
CA TYR A 203 6.88 14.44 16.39
C TYR A 203 6.89 14.21 17.91
N GLN A 204 7.70 14.96 18.66
CA GLN A 204 7.65 14.95 20.12
C GLN A 204 6.33 15.55 20.66
N GLN A 205 5.83 16.64 20.08
CA GLN A 205 4.51 17.19 20.43
C GLN A 205 3.39 16.16 20.20
N LEU A 206 3.44 15.41 19.10
CA LEU A 206 2.46 14.36 18.83
C LEU A 206 2.52 13.23 19.86
N ALA A 207 3.73 12.82 20.25
CA ALA A 207 3.93 11.80 21.26
C ALA A 207 3.44 12.26 22.64
N GLU A 208 3.68 13.52 23.00
CA GLU A 208 3.18 14.15 24.23
C GLU A 208 1.65 14.22 24.27
N TRP A 209 1.00 14.44 23.12
CA TRP A 209 -0.46 14.33 23.01
C TRP A 209 -0.98 12.89 23.08
N GLY A 210 -0.13 11.87 23.02
CA GLY A 210 -0.54 10.47 23.05
C GLY A 210 -0.92 9.89 21.69
N VAL A 211 -0.36 10.40 20.60
CA VAL A 211 -0.55 9.79 19.26
C VAL A 211 0.12 8.41 19.18
N ASP A 212 -0.55 7.44 18.59
CA ASP A 212 -0.10 6.05 18.36
C ASP A 212 0.17 5.74 16.88
N PHE A 213 -0.31 6.58 15.98
CA PHE A 213 -0.28 6.36 14.54
C PHE A 213 -0.15 7.70 13.81
N VAL A 214 0.80 7.80 12.88
CA VAL A 214 0.94 8.98 12.02
C VAL A 214 0.89 8.54 10.55
N LYS A 215 -0.03 9.14 9.80
CA LYS A 215 -0.06 9.10 8.33
C LYS A 215 0.58 10.36 7.78
N LEU A 216 1.78 10.24 7.21
CA LEU A 216 2.50 11.35 6.59
C LEU A 216 2.21 11.35 5.09
N ASP A 217 1.69 12.47 4.62
CA ASP A 217 1.20 12.63 3.27
C ASP A 217 2.07 13.56 2.44
N CYS A 218 1.90 13.46 1.12
CA CYS A 218 2.72 14.15 0.15
C CYS A 218 4.22 13.88 0.33
N VAL A 219 4.59 12.64 0.66
CA VAL A 219 5.98 12.22 0.94
C VAL A 219 6.40 10.98 0.15
N PHE A 220 5.45 10.30 -0.50
CA PHE A 220 5.68 9.04 -1.21
C PHE A 220 5.03 9.05 -2.60
N GLY A 221 5.33 8.02 -3.41
CA GLY A 221 4.95 8.01 -4.83
C GLY A 221 5.68 9.08 -5.63
N ASP A 222 4.95 9.79 -6.49
CA ASP A 222 5.51 10.89 -7.30
C ASP A 222 6.14 12.01 -6.45
N ASP A 223 5.67 12.19 -5.22
CA ASP A 223 6.21 13.13 -4.24
C ASP A 223 7.31 12.51 -3.35
N ILE A 224 8.05 11.49 -3.79
CA ILE A 224 9.00 10.79 -2.90
C ILE A 224 10.03 11.73 -2.26
N ASP A 225 10.07 11.74 -0.92
CA ASP A 225 11.13 12.35 -0.13
C ASP A 225 11.76 11.34 0.82
N THR A 226 12.74 10.61 0.31
CA THR A 226 13.42 9.56 1.07
C THR A 226 14.16 10.13 2.28
N LYS A 227 14.72 11.34 2.18
CA LYS A 227 15.47 11.95 3.28
C LYS A 227 14.55 12.30 4.44
N GLU A 228 13.39 12.89 4.15
CA GLU A 228 12.42 13.22 5.19
C GLU A 228 11.80 11.95 5.81
N ILE A 229 11.45 10.93 5.00
CA ILE A 229 10.95 9.64 5.51
C ILE A 229 11.93 9.03 6.51
N ILE A 230 13.21 8.93 6.14
CA ILE A 230 14.24 8.32 7.00
C ILE A 230 14.43 9.18 8.26
N THR A 231 14.53 10.50 8.13
CA THR A 231 14.69 11.41 9.27
C THR A 231 13.53 11.28 10.25
N VAL A 232 12.29 11.26 9.77
CA VAL A 232 11.11 11.07 10.63
C VAL A 232 11.14 9.69 11.29
N SER A 233 11.49 8.63 10.56
CA SER A 233 11.63 7.29 11.12
C SER A 233 12.65 7.26 12.27
N GLU A 234 13.84 7.85 12.08
CA GLU A 234 14.88 7.96 13.12
C GLU A 234 14.35 8.68 14.36
N LEU A 235 13.66 9.80 14.17
CA LEU A 235 13.07 10.58 15.27
C LEU A 235 11.97 9.81 16.02
N LEU A 236 11.18 9.01 15.32
CA LEU A 236 10.19 8.13 15.95
C LEU A 236 10.84 6.96 16.71
N GLU A 237 12.05 6.53 16.35
CA GLU A 237 12.83 5.57 17.14
C GLU A 237 13.41 6.19 18.42
N GLU A 238 13.75 7.48 18.39
CA GLU A 238 14.21 8.24 19.57
C GLU A 238 13.09 8.45 20.62
N ILE A 239 11.82 8.35 20.21
CA ILE A 239 10.66 8.55 21.09
C ILE A 239 10.27 7.23 21.78
N ASP A 240 10.19 7.26 23.11
CA ASP A 240 9.82 6.09 23.93
C ASP A 240 8.43 5.53 23.58
N ARG A 241 7.48 6.42 23.24
CA ARG A 241 6.13 6.04 22.80
C ARG A 241 6.19 5.39 21.41
N PRO A 242 5.77 4.12 21.24
CA PRO A 242 5.71 3.50 19.92
C PRO A 242 4.64 4.14 19.04
N VAL A 243 5.03 4.63 17.87
CA VAL A 243 4.13 5.26 16.88
C VAL A 243 4.21 4.49 15.57
N VAL A 244 3.06 4.03 15.05
CA VAL A 244 2.97 3.40 13.73
C VAL A 244 3.15 4.48 12.66
N PHE A 245 4.09 4.26 11.74
CA PHE A 245 4.40 5.23 10.68
C PHE A 245 3.85 4.77 9.32
N SER A 246 2.92 5.55 8.77
CA SER A 246 2.22 5.32 7.51
C SER A 246 2.58 6.39 6.48
N LEU A 247 2.85 5.99 5.22
CA LEU A 247 3.17 6.93 4.13
C LEU A 247 2.04 7.07 3.10
N SER A 248 1.91 8.28 2.56
CA SER A 248 0.94 8.68 1.55
C SER A 248 1.49 9.81 0.64
N PRO A 249 0.95 10.02 -0.57
CA PRO A 249 0.09 9.10 -1.33
C PRO A 249 0.91 8.00 -2.00
N GLY A 250 0.27 7.17 -2.83
CA GLY A 250 0.91 6.05 -3.53
C GLY A 250 0.87 6.16 -5.05
N THR A 251 0.76 7.38 -5.60
CA THR A 251 0.72 7.62 -7.05
C THR A 251 1.99 7.10 -7.73
N SER A 252 1.83 6.34 -8.81
CA SER A 252 2.93 5.77 -9.61
C SER A 252 3.93 4.90 -8.82
N VAL A 253 3.53 4.37 -7.66
CA VAL A 253 4.42 3.60 -6.78
C VAL A 253 4.87 2.29 -7.41
N THR A 254 6.14 1.96 -7.16
CA THR A 254 6.79 0.76 -7.66
C THR A 254 7.37 -0.09 -6.53
N PRO A 255 7.52 -1.42 -6.69
CA PRO A 255 8.22 -2.26 -5.72
C PRO A 255 9.67 -1.81 -5.44
N SER A 256 10.34 -1.19 -6.44
CA SER A 256 11.67 -0.61 -6.31
C SER A 256 11.70 0.54 -5.30
N MET A 257 10.76 1.48 -5.38
CA MET A 257 10.65 2.59 -4.42
C MET A 257 10.44 2.07 -2.99
N ALA A 258 9.56 1.09 -2.81
CA ALA A 258 9.33 0.47 -1.51
C ALA A 258 10.57 -0.27 -0.96
N LYS A 259 11.52 -0.71 -1.80
CA LYS A 259 12.79 -1.28 -1.34
C LYS A 259 13.63 -0.28 -0.57
N GLY A 260 13.60 1.00 -0.93
CA GLY A 260 14.35 2.05 -0.24
C GLY A 260 13.77 2.45 1.11
N ILE A 261 12.44 2.28 1.31
CA ILE A 261 11.75 2.84 2.48
C ILE A 261 11.14 1.81 3.43
N SER A 262 10.92 0.56 2.99
CA SER A 262 10.13 -0.42 3.78
C SER A 262 10.67 -0.66 5.19
N SER A 263 11.99 -0.59 5.41
CA SER A 263 12.61 -0.77 6.73
C SER A 263 12.36 0.37 7.72
N TYR A 264 11.93 1.53 7.23
CA TYR A 264 11.76 2.76 8.01
C TYR A 264 10.29 3.06 8.34
N VAL A 265 9.36 2.25 7.83
CA VAL A 265 7.92 2.53 7.97
C VAL A 265 7.13 1.26 8.24
N ASN A 266 5.92 1.42 8.78
CA ASN A 266 5.02 0.31 9.09
C ASN A 266 3.98 0.05 7.99
N MET A 267 3.64 1.06 7.22
CA MET A 267 2.81 0.91 6.02
C MET A 267 3.07 2.05 5.04
N TYR A 268 2.79 1.81 3.77
CA TYR A 268 2.98 2.80 2.71
C TYR A 268 1.98 2.55 1.58
N ARG A 269 1.31 3.61 1.15
CA ARG A 269 0.30 3.52 0.08
C ARG A 269 0.95 3.10 -1.24
N ILE A 270 0.36 2.14 -1.95
CA ILE A 270 0.88 1.63 -3.22
C ILE A 270 0.05 2.05 -4.44
N THR A 271 -1.05 2.75 -4.23
CA THR A 271 -1.92 3.31 -5.26
C THR A 271 -2.23 4.78 -4.99
N ALA A 272 -2.85 5.48 -5.94
CA ALA A 272 -3.50 6.76 -5.65
C ALA A 272 -4.68 6.57 -4.66
N ASP A 273 -5.33 7.69 -4.29
CA ASP A 273 -6.57 7.69 -3.50
C ASP A 273 -7.59 6.70 -4.09
N ASP A 274 -7.99 5.71 -3.29
CA ASP A 274 -9.05 4.78 -3.61
C ASP A 274 -10.41 5.42 -3.28
N TRP A 275 -11.31 5.37 -4.25
CA TRP A 275 -12.68 5.83 -4.12
C TRP A 275 -13.64 4.73 -4.56
N ASP A 276 -14.92 5.02 -4.48
CA ASP A 276 -15.99 4.04 -4.67
C ASP A 276 -16.41 3.89 -6.14
N THR A 277 -15.47 3.94 -7.08
CA THR A 277 -15.72 3.58 -8.48
C THR A 277 -15.03 2.28 -8.87
N TRP A 278 -15.63 1.56 -9.83
CA TRP A 278 -15.05 0.30 -10.29
C TRP A 278 -13.61 0.44 -10.86
N PRO A 279 -13.30 1.47 -11.68
CA PRO A 279 -11.92 1.72 -12.12
C PRO A 279 -10.90 1.83 -10.97
N ASP A 280 -11.26 2.50 -9.87
CA ASP A 280 -10.40 2.63 -8.69
C ASP A 280 -10.06 1.24 -8.15
N VAL A 281 -11.09 0.41 -7.90
CA VAL A 281 -10.93 -0.97 -7.42
C VAL A 281 -10.07 -1.82 -8.37
N THR A 282 -10.24 -1.68 -9.69
CA THR A 282 -9.50 -2.51 -10.65
C THR A 282 -7.99 -2.23 -10.70
N THR A 283 -7.59 -1.00 -10.43
CA THR A 283 -6.18 -0.55 -10.49
C THR A 283 -5.31 -1.32 -9.49
N HIS A 284 -5.88 -1.64 -8.32
CA HIS A 284 -5.20 -2.38 -7.25
C HIS A 284 -4.74 -3.78 -7.65
N PHE A 285 -5.42 -4.45 -8.58
CA PHE A 285 -5.12 -5.86 -8.89
C PHE A 285 -3.72 -6.07 -9.51
N ASN A 286 -3.25 -5.14 -10.33
CA ASN A 286 -1.92 -5.26 -10.94
C ASN A 286 -0.83 -4.88 -9.95
N ILE A 287 -1.06 -3.81 -9.19
CA ILE A 287 -0.09 -3.27 -8.23
C ILE A 287 0.09 -4.25 -7.06
N SER A 288 -1.00 -4.73 -6.45
CA SER A 288 -0.95 -5.73 -5.37
C SER A 288 -0.23 -7.02 -5.79
N ARG A 289 -0.46 -7.50 -7.03
CA ARG A 289 0.27 -8.64 -7.60
C ARG A 289 1.77 -8.36 -7.61
N ASP A 290 2.18 -7.20 -8.13
CA ASP A 290 3.59 -6.84 -8.29
C ASP A 290 4.29 -6.72 -6.93
N PHE A 291 3.62 -6.14 -5.93
CA PHE A 291 4.12 -6.05 -4.56
C PHE A 291 4.22 -7.42 -3.86
N ALA A 292 3.23 -8.30 -4.05
CA ALA A 292 3.29 -9.67 -3.56
C ALA A 292 4.44 -10.46 -4.20
N ALA A 293 4.61 -10.33 -5.52
CA ALA A 293 5.69 -10.98 -6.26
C ALA A 293 7.08 -10.48 -5.82
N ALA A 294 7.19 -9.20 -5.48
CA ALA A 294 8.40 -8.59 -4.92
C ALA A 294 8.61 -8.88 -3.42
N LYS A 295 7.80 -9.77 -2.82
CA LYS A 295 7.87 -10.17 -1.40
C LYS A 295 7.82 -8.97 -0.44
N LYS A 296 6.96 -8.00 -0.74
CA LYS A 296 6.81 -6.79 0.07
C LYS A 296 5.75 -6.88 1.16
N ILE A 297 4.86 -7.86 1.09
CA ILE A 297 3.84 -8.11 2.11
C ILE A 297 4.54 -8.50 3.43
N GLY A 298 4.36 -7.70 4.49
CA GLY A 298 4.93 -7.99 5.81
C GLY A 298 6.46 -7.98 5.84
N ALA A 299 7.10 -7.13 5.03
CA ALA A 299 8.54 -6.94 5.05
C ALA A 299 9.03 -6.39 6.41
N LYS A 300 10.34 -6.37 6.64
CA LYS A 300 10.90 -5.69 7.84
C LYS A 300 10.54 -4.20 7.77
N GLY A 301 10.02 -3.66 8.86
CA GLY A 301 9.66 -2.25 9.01
C GLY A 301 10.13 -1.65 10.33
N LEU A 302 9.74 -0.39 10.56
CA LEU A 302 10.07 0.36 11.76
C LEU A 302 9.65 -0.40 13.02
N ARG A 303 10.64 -0.80 13.85
CA ARG A 303 10.44 -1.58 15.08
C ARG A 303 9.50 -2.80 14.91
N GLY A 304 9.39 -3.36 13.70
CA GLY A 304 8.39 -4.38 13.40
C GLY A 304 8.23 -4.74 11.92
N ARG A 305 7.00 -4.69 11.41
CA ARG A 305 6.67 -5.06 10.01
C ARG A 305 6.21 -3.87 9.19
N SER A 306 6.34 -4.01 7.86
CA SER A 306 5.93 -3.03 6.86
C SER A 306 4.92 -3.65 5.88
N TRP A 307 3.82 -2.95 5.63
CA TRP A 307 2.68 -3.44 4.84
C TRP A 307 2.41 -2.55 3.62
N PRO A 308 2.35 -3.12 2.39
CA PRO A 308 1.81 -2.41 1.24
C PRO A 308 0.35 -2.05 1.50
N ASP A 309 0.01 -0.77 1.38
CA ASP A 309 -1.30 -0.24 1.69
C ASP A 309 -2.09 0.06 0.41
N LEU A 310 -3.19 -0.66 0.21
CA LEU A 310 -4.15 -0.46 -0.87
C LEU A 310 -5.13 0.67 -0.59
N ASP A 311 -4.87 1.47 0.45
CA ASP A 311 -5.67 2.59 0.89
C ASP A 311 -6.93 2.19 1.69
N MET A 312 -7.64 3.22 2.13
CA MET A 312 -8.89 3.13 2.88
C MET A 312 -9.99 2.41 2.10
N LEU A 313 -11.02 1.97 2.83
CA LEU A 313 -12.19 1.29 2.29
C LEU A 313 -13.34 2.30 2.20
N PRO A 314 -13.66 2.84 1.00
CA PRO A 314 -14.71 3.83 0.77
C PRO A 314 -16.08 3.14 0.76
N LEU A 315 -16.49 2.66 1.92
CA LEU A 315 -17.71 1.87 2.14
C LEU A 315 -18.67 2.60 3.08
N GLY A 316 -19.97 2.37 2.94
CA GLY A 316 -20.98 2.99 3.81
C GLY A 316 -21.34 4.42 3.41
N TRP A 317 -21.34 5.33 4.39
CA TRP A 317 -21.75 6.74 4.21
C TRP A 317 -20.53 7.65 4.07
N LEU A 318 -20.42 8.33 2.92
CA LEU A 318 -19.23 8.99 2.39
C LEU A 318 -19.49 10.47 2.02
N THR A 319 -18.42 11.15 1.61
CA THR A 319 -18.41 12.46 0.96
C THR A 319 -17.64 12.40 -0.38
N ASP A 320 -17.43 13.55 -1.02
CA ASP A 320 -16.60 13.70 -2.21
C ASP A 320 -15.21 14.24 -1.83
N PRO A 321 -14.15 13.97 -2.63
CA PRO A 321 -12.81 14.46 -2.33
C PRO A 321 -12.75 15.99 -2.23
N GLY A 322 -12.10 16.49 -1.18
CA GLY A 322 -11.74 17.91 -1.04
C GLY A 322 -12.89 18.88 -0.76
N VAL A 323 -14.12 18.41 -0.64
CA VAL A 323 -15.26 19.28 -0.32
C VAL A 323 -15.24 19.73 1.14
N ARG A 324 -15.87 20.88 1.43
CA ARG A 324 -16.02 21.46 2.78
C ARG A 324 -17.34 21.06 3.45
N GLN A 325 -17.88 19.89 3.13
CA GLN A 325 -19.15 19.41 3.67
C GLN A 325 -19.22 17.88 3.61
N GLY A 326 -20.20 17.30 4.29
CA GLY A 326 -20.43 15.86 4.30
C GLY A 326 -20.27 15.26 5.69
N PRO A 327 -20.52 13.95 5.83
CA PRO A 327 -20.85 13.00 4.76
C PRO A 327 -22.26 13.22 4.16
N HIS A 328 -22.42 13.03 2.85
CA HIS A 328 -23.68 13.34 2.13
C HIS A 328 -24.12 12.31 1.09
N ARG A 329 -23.41 11.19 0.91
CA ARG A 329 -23.78 10.15 -0.05
C ARG A 329 -23.45 8.75 0.42
N LYS A 330 -24.05 7.74 -0.22
CA LYS A 330 -23.63 6.34 -0.03
C LYS A 330 -22.47 6.00 -0.97
N CYS A 331 -21.74 4.96 -0.61
CA CYS A 331 -20.86 4.23 -1.50
C CYS A 331 -21.60 3.81 -2.80
N ASN A 332 -20.98 4.08 -3.94
CA ASN A 332 -21.45 3.79 -5.29
C ASN A 332 -21.11 2.36 -5.74
N LEU A 333 -20.20 1.66 -5.05
CA LEU A 333 -19.90 0.26 -5.32
C LEU A 333 -21.10 -0.62 -4.98
N THR A 334 -21.44 -1.51 -5.89
CA THR A 334 -22.39 -2.59 -5.62
C THR A 334 -21.85 -3.55 -4.56
N LEU A 335 -22.72 -4.29 -3.87
CA LEU A 335 -22.28 -5.24 -2.84
C LEU A 335 -21.28 -6.29 -3.38
N ASP A 336 -21.40 -6.70 -4.64
CA ASP A 336 -20.46 -7.64 -5.26
C ASP A 336 -19.09 -6.99 -5.50
N GLU A 337 -19.04 -5.69 -5.85
CA GLU A 337 -17.79 -4.92 -5.97
C GLU A 337 -17.15 -4.69 -4.59
N GLN A 338 -17.94 -4.37 -3.56
CA GLN A 338 -17.44 -4.23 -2.19
C GLN A 338 -16.85 -5.55 -1.67
N ARG A 339 -17.49 -6.69 -1.98
CA ARG A 339 -16.95 -8.03 -1.68
C ARG A 339 -15.65 -8.29 -2.42
N THR A 340 -15.57 -7.91 -3.69
CA THR A 340 -14.34 -8.00 -4.50
C THR A 340 -13.21 -7.20 -3.86
N GLN A 341 -13.46 -5.95 -3.49
CA GLN A 341 -12.49 -5.07 -2.85
C GLN A 341 -11.99 -5.67 -1.53
N MET A 342 -12.90 -5.99 -0.61
CA MET A 342 -12.55 -6.59 0.69
C MET A 342 -11.81 -7.93 0.57
N THR A 343 -12.17 -8.74 -0.43
CA THR A 343 -11.45 -10.00 -0.71
C THR A 343 -10.03 -9.72 -1.18
N LEU A 344 -9.81 -8.74 -2.07
CA LEU A 344 -8.48 -8.37 -2.52
C LEU A 344 -7.64 -7.79 -1.37
N TRP A 345 -8.17 -6.86 -0.58
CA TRP A 345 -7.46 -6.26 0.56
C TRP A 345 -7.04 -7.32 1.57
N SER A 346 -7.92 -8.30 1.83
CA SER A 346 -7.61 -9.42 2.70
C SER A 346 -6.52 -10.31 2.11
N MET A 347 -6.65 -10.71 0.84
CA MET A 347 -5.67 -11.57 0.17
C MET A 347 -4.31 -10.88 -0.05
N ALA A 348 -4.26 -9.56 -0.20
CA ALA A 348 -3.03 -8.79 -0.28
C ALA A 348 -2.43 -8.43 1.10
N LYS A 349 -3.15 -8.74 2.19
CA LYS A 349 -2.83 -8.34 3.57
C LYS A 349 -2.60 -6.82 3.69
N SER A 350 -3.43 -6.04 2.99
CA SER A 350 -3.46 -4.57 3.14
C SER A 350 -3.93 -4.20 4.55
N PRO A 351 -3.46 -3.09 5.14
CA PRO A 351 -4.17 -2.46 6.25
C PRO A 351 -5.66 -2.29 5.93
N LEU A 352 -6.53 -2.45 6.92
CA LEU A 352 -7.99 -2.29 6.75
C LEU A 352 -8.44 -1.03 7.51
N MET A 353 -8.40 0.10 6.83
CA MET A 353 -8.92 1.37 7.36
C MET A 353 -10.29 1.64 6.76
N PHE A 354 -11.36 1.56 7.56
CA PHE A 354 -12.70 1.93 7.12
C PHE A 354 -12.80 3.46 6.97
N GLY A 355 -13.29 3.96 5.82
CA GLY A 355 -13.38 5.40 5.56
C GLY A 355 -14.76 6.02 5.84
N GLY A 356 -15.82 5.20 5.86
CA GLY A 356 -17.19 5.69 6.01
C GLY A 356 -17.55 6.15 7.42
N ASP A 357 -18.65 6.89 7.51
CA ASP A 357 -19.23 7.33 8.78
C ASP A 357 -19.95 6.18 9.50
N LEU A 358 -19.33 5.68 10.56
CA LEU A 358 -19.79 4.53 11.34
C LEU A 358 -21.09 4.80 12.09
N ARG A 359 -21.47 6.07 12.29
CA ARG A 359 -22.77 6.45 12.87
C ARG A 359 -23.95 5.92 12.03
N HIS A 360 -23.70 5.70 10.74
CA HIS A 360 -24.70 5.27 9.75
C HIS A 360 -24.38 3.92 9.11
N ILE A 361 -23.51 3.10 9.73
CA ILE A 361 -23.12 1.81 9.15
C ILE A 361 -24.30 0.81 9.10
N ASP A 362 -24.63 0.35 7.89
CA ASP A 362 -25.66 -0.65 7.67
C ASP A 362 -25.16 -2.08 7.98
N GLN A 363 -26.10 -3.03 8.10
CA GLN A 363 -25.79 -4.40 8.48
C GLN A 363 -24.99 -5.17 7.41
N ALA A 364 -25.19 -4.88 6.12
CA ALA A 364 -24.46 -5.57 5.06
C ALA A 364 -22.99 -5.13 5.06
N THR A 365 -22.74 -3.83 5.14
CA THR A 365 -21.39 -3.25 5.27
C THR A 365 -20.71 -3.74 6.55
N PHE A 366 -21.41 -3.72 7.69
CA PHE A 366 -20.88 -4.24 8.95
C PHE A 366 -20.45 -5.71 8.85
N ARG A 367 -21.30 -6.60 8.32
CA ARG A 367 -20.99 -8.02 8.13
C ARG A 367 -19.84 -8.27 7.16
N LEU A 368 -19.70 -7.41 6.16
CA LEU A 368 -18.60 -7.48 5.20
C LEU A 368 -17.26 -7.18 5.88
N ILE A 369 -17.16 -6.07 6.62
CA ILE A 369 -15.90 -5.65 7.27
C ILE A 369 -15.56 -6.50 8.51
N THR A 370 -16.55 -7.18 9.08
CA THR A 370 -16.37 -8.10 10.23
C THR A 370 -16.34 -9.58 9.84
N ASN A 371 -16.25 -9.91 8.54
CA ASN A 371 -16.26 -11.30 8.09
C ASN A 371 -15.04 -12.06 8.65
N PRO A 372 -15.25 -13.10 9.49
CA PRO A 372 -14.15 -13.74 10.22
C PRO A 372 -13.14 -14.41 9.30
N THR A 373 -13.57 -14.93 8.13
CA THR A 373 -12.67 -15.56 7.16
C THR A 373 -11.77 -14.52 6.49
N LEU A 374 -12.31 -13.37 6.10
CA LEU A 374 -11.53 -12.29 5.49
C LEU A 374 -10.51 -11.72 6.49
N LEU A 375 -10.94 -11.47 7.73
CA LEU A 375 -10.06 -10.98 8.78
C LEU A 375 -8.96 -12.00 9.14
N GLU A 376 -9.28 -13.29 9.16
CA GLU A 376 -8.30 -14.38 9.37
C GLU A 376 -7.26 -14.41 8.25
N ILE A 377 -7.68 -14.26 6.98
CA ILE A 377 -6.75 -14.17 5.85
C ILE A 377 -5.85 -12.94 6.02
N ASN A 378 -6.45 -11.76 6.18
CA ASN A 378 -5.73 -10.51 6.32
C ASN A 378 -4.66 -10.56 7.42
N SER A 379 -5.03 -11.05 8.61
CA SER A 379 -4.13 -11.09 9.77
C SER A 379 -3.15 -12.26 9.71
N TYR A 380 -3.62 -13.49 9.49
CA TYR A 380 -2.88 -14.70 9.86
C TYR A 380 -2.54 -15.63 8.69
N SER A 381 -3.00 -15.36 7.46
CA SER A 381 -2.54 -16.18 6.32
C SER A 381 -1.10 -15.88 5.93
N ASP A 382 -0.48 -16.88 5.32
CA ASP A 382 0.85 -16.80 4.71
C ASP A 382 0.78 -17.10 3.20
N ASN A 383 1.89 -16.87 2.50
CA ASN A 383 2.07 -17.19 1.08
C ASN A 383 1.06 -16.53 0.12
N ASN A 384 0.46 -15.42 0.57
CA ASN A 384 -0.44 -14.56 -0.18
C ASN A 384 0.17 -14.10 -1.51
N LYS A 385 -0.43 -14.52 -2.62
CA LYS A 385 0.02 -14.15 -3.98
C LYS A 385 -1.06 -14.38 -5.02
N GLU A 386 -0.89 -13.76 -6.18
CA GLU A 386 -1.71 -14.08 -7.35
C GLU A 386 -1.50 -15.56 -7.76
N PHE A 387 -2.61 -16.24 -8.02
CA PHE A 387 -2.65 -17.60 -8.56
C PHE A 387 -2.96 -17.57 -10.06
N PRO A 388 -1.97 -17.85 -10.93
CA PRO A 388 -2.12 -17.56 -12.35
C PRO A 388 -2.72 -18.69 -13.18
N TYR A 389 -2.98 -19.85 -12.56
CA TYR A 389 -3.43 -21.06 -13.27
C TYR A 389 -4.96 -21.16 -13.26
N VAL A 390 -5.62 -20.13 -13.79
CA VAL A 390 -7.08 -20.07 -13.98
C VAL A 390 -7.45 -19.91 -15.45
N PHE A 391 -8.63 -20.37 -15.84
CA PHE A 391 -9.12 -20.30 -17.21
C PHE A 391 -10.65 -20.23 -17.28
N SER A 392 -11.18 -19.76 -18.42
CA SER A 392 -12.61 -19.72 -18.73
C SER A 392 -12.99 -20.70 -19.87
N THR A 393 -14.25 -21.14 -19.89
CA THR A 393 -14.80 -22.07 -20.90
C THR A 393 -15.15 -21.38 -22.23
N GLU A 394 -15.10 -22.16 -23.32
CA GLU A 394 -15.03 -21.72 -24.72
C GLU A 394 -16.24 -20.92 -25.25
N ASN A 395 -17.46 -21.20 -24.76
CA ASN A 395 -18.70 -20.57 -25.27
C ASN A 395 -18.84 -19.07 -24.92
N GLN A 396 -18.26 -18.61 -23.81
CA GLN A 396 -18.29 -17.18 -23.42
C GLN A 396 -17.22 -16.34 -24.12
N ARG A 397 -16.28 -16.98 -24.83
CA ARG A 397 -15.21 -16.28 -25.56
C ARG A 397 -15.78 -15.39 -26.66
N ARG A 398 -16.86 -15.81 -27.33
CA ARG A 398 -17.48 -15.05 -28.43
C ARG A 398 -18.20 -13.79 -27.95
N GLU A 399 -18.87 -13.84 -26.80
CA GLU A 399 -19.60 -12.69 -26.22
C GLU A 399 -18.65 -11.61 -25.68
N ILE A 400 -17.60 -12.03 -24.95
CA ILE A 400 -16.56 -11.11 -24.46
C ILE A 400 -15.79 -10.51 -25.65
N HIS A 401 -15.42 -11.33 -26.65
CA HIS A 401 -14.81 -10.81 -27.87
C HIS A 401 -15.74 -9.90 -28.65
N SER A 402 -17.07 -10.15 -28.74
CA SER A 402 -17.98 -9.28 -29.48
C SER A 402 -18.19 -7.93 -28.79
N LEU A 403 -18.16 -7.89 -27.46
CA LEU A 403 -18.24 -6.65 -26.68
C LEU A 403 -16.92 -5.87 -26.71
N GLN A 404 -15.77 -6.57 -26.74
CA GLN A 404 -14.43 -5.95 -26.90
C GLN A 404 -14.09 -5.61 -28.36
N LYS A 405 -14.75 -6.23 -29.36
CA LYS A 405 -14.52 -5.97 -30.80
C LYS A 405 -15.05 -4.62 -31.29
N MET A 406 -15.73 -3.85 -30.46
CA MET A 406 -15.95 -2.44 -30.77
C MET A 406 -14.65 -1.61 -30.61
N GLU A 407 -13.52 -2.23 -30.24
CA GLU A 407 -12.27 -1.53 -29.97
C GLU A 407 -11.00 -2.30 -30.42
N ASN A 408 -10.98 -2.77 -31.69
CA ASN A 408 -9.78 -3.14 -32.51
C ASN A 408 -9.72 -4.60 -33.03
N GLN A 409 -9.39 -4.72 -34.33
CA GLN A 409 -9.19 -5.97 -35.09
C GLN A 409 -7.69 -6.23 -35.34
N ALA A 410 -7.21 -7.47 -35.19
CA ALA A 410 -6.20 -8.10 -36.06
C ALA A 410 -5.98 -9.60 -35.73
N ASN A 411 -5.43 -10.34 -36.69
CA ASN A 411 -5.54 -11.78 -36.94
C ASN A 411 -4.48 -12.68 -36.29
N SER A 412 -4.81 -13.98 -36.17
CA SER A 412 -3.98 -15.04 -35.60
C SER A 412 -3.12 -15.84 -36.58
N TYR A 413 -1.89 -16.19 -36.16
CA TYR A 413 -1.10 -17.32 -36.70
C TYR A 413 -0.08 -17.84 -35.66
N THR A 414 -0.08 -19.15 -35.41
CA THR A 414 0.80 -19.84 -34.43
C THR A 414 2.17 -20.22 -35.00
N ARG A 415 3.25 -19.72 -34.39
CA ARG A 415 4.64 -20.21 -34.48
C ARG A 415 5.21 -20.40 -33.06
N GLU A 416 6.25 -21.23 -32.89
CA GLU A 416 6.98 -21.34 -31.62
C GLU A 416 7.62 -19.97 -31.30
N GLU A 417 7.05 -19.23 -30.33
CA GLU A 417 7.50 -17.88 -29.98
C GLU A 417 8.48 -17.89 -28.80
N THR A 418 9.61 -17.20 -28.98
CA THR A 418 10.51 -16.79 -27.90
C THR A 418 9.94 -15.51 -27.26
N VAL A 419 9.68 -15.53 -25.95
CA VAL A 419 9.00 -14.45 -25.21
C VAL A 419 9.91 -13.88 -24.13
N LEU A 420 9.84 -12.56 -23.93
CA LEU A 420 10.55 -11.87 -22.84
C LEU A 420 9.88 -12.19 -21.48
N GLY A 421 10.70 -12.50 -20.48
CA GLY A 421 10.29 -12.79 -19.11
C GLY A 421 11.16 -12.02 -18.10
N LEU A 422 10.80 -12.08 -16.83
CA LEU A 422 11.53 -11.42 -15.74
C LEU A 422 12.06 -12.43 -14.72
N VAL A 423 13.29 -12.20 -14.28
CA VAL A 423 14.00 -12.99 -13.25
C VAL A 423 14.82 -12.06 -12.35
N SER A 424 15.36 -12.61 -11.25
CA SER A 424 16.34 -11.88 -10.45
C SER A 424 17.54 -11.52 -11.33
N CYS A 425 18.08 -10.31 -11.20
CA CYS A 425 19.29 -9.89 -11.93
C CYS A 425 20.54 -10.71 -11.57
N ASN A 426 20.51 -11.45 -10.46
CA ASN A 426 21.58 -12.38 -10.09
C ASN A 426 21.44 -13.76 -10.75
N ASP A 427 20.33 -14.04 -11.45
CA ASP A 427 20.12 -15.28 -12.18
C ASP A 427 20.99 -15.27 -13.45
N GLU A 428 21.75 -16.34 -13.71
CA GLU A 428 22.57 -16.47 -14.92
C GLU A 428 21.74 -16.32 -16.21
N LYS A 429 20.45 -16.68 -16.17
CA LYS A 429 19.52 -16.52 -17.30
C LYS A 429 19.17 -15.07 -17.62
N ALA A 430 19.51 -14.13 -16.73
CA ALA A 430 19.31 -12.70 -16.94
C ALA A 430 20.42 -12.06 -17.79
N LYS A 431 21.56 -12.77 -17.95
CA LYS A 431 22.72 -12.27 -18.70
C LYS A 431 22.58 -12.53 -20.20
N GLY A 432 23.43 -11.88 -20.98
CA GLY A 432 23.50 -12.05 -22.44
C GLY A 432 22.83 -10.95 -23.25
N TRP A 433 22.40 -9.87 -22.60
CA TRP A 433 21.93 -8.65 -23.27
C TRP A 433 23.09 -7.75 -23.66
N PHE A 434 23.05 -7.19 -24.86
CA PHE A 434 24.04 -6.25 -25.38
C PHE A 434 23.42 -5.27 -26.36
N VAL A 435 24.08 -4.12 -26.53
CA VAL A 435 23.69 -3.15 -27.55
C VAL A 435 24.22 -3.61 -28.90
N ALA A 436 23.35 -3.69 -29.90
CA ALA A 436 23.75 -3.88 -31.29
C ALA A 436 23.53 -2.58 -32.08
N SER A 437 24.47 -2.29 -32.97
CA SER A 437 24.41 -1.18 -33.91
C SER A 437 24.11 -1.72 -35.31
N HIS A 438 23.06 -1.19 -35.94
CA HIS A 438 22.80 -1.38 -37.37
C HIS A 438 22.99 -0.02 -38.04
N ASP A 439 23.81 0.04 -39.09
CA ASP A 439 24.09 1.25 -39.88
C ASP A 439 24.57 2.48 -39.09
N GLY A 440 25.33 2.27 -37.99
CA GLY A 440 25.96 3.34 -37.22
C GLY A 440 25.10 3.95 -36.11
N ASN A 441 23.82 3.55 -35.96
CA ASN A 441 22.96 3.95 -34.84
C ASN A 441 22.79 2.82 -33.81
N SER A 442 23.03 3.12 -32.52
CA SER A 442 23.05 2.17 -31.38
C SER A 442 21.66 1.91 -30.78
N ASP A 443 20.66 1.70 -31.65
CA ASP A 443 19.25 1.73 -31.27
C ASP A 443 18.63 0.37 -31.00
N TYR A 444 19.39 -0.73 -31.05
CA TYR A 444 18.85 -2.07 -30.76
C TYR A 444 19.43 -2.67 -29.49
N MET A 445 18.59 -3.39 -28.76
CA MET A 445 18.93 -4.20 -27.62
C MET A 445 18.76 -5.67 -27.98
N CYS A 446 19.84 -6.44 -27.92
CA CYS A 446 19.86 -7.81 -28.42
C CYS A 446 20.22 -8.80 -27.31
N TRP A 447 19.73 -10.03 -27.43
CA TRP A 447 20.01 -11.12 -26.52
C TRP A 447 20.56 -12.34 -27.27
N ASN A 448 21.62 -12.97 -26.74
CA ASN A 448 22.19 -14.20 -27.29
C ASN A 448 22.01 -15.40 -26.34
N HIS A 449 21.56 -16.53 -26.88
CA HIS A 449 21.10 -17.69 -26.11
C HIS A 449 22.24 -18.58 -25.57
N ASP A 450 23.45 -18.49 -26.10
CA ASP A 450 24.58 -19.28 -25.61
C ASP A 450 25.88 -18.72 -26.17
N VAL A 451 26.86 -18.37 -25.32
CA VAL A 451 28.18 -17.89 -25.77
C VAL A 451 28.97 -19.02 -26.48
N ARG A 452 28.45 -20.26 -26.50
CA ARG A 452 29.15 -21.47 -26.97
C ARG A 452 28.64 -22.10 -28.27
N ARG A 453 27.60 -21.55 -28.92
CA ARG A 453 27.13 -22.01 -30.25
C ARG A 453 26.86 -20.80 -31.16
N SER A 454 27.60 -20.70 -32.27
CA SER A 454 27.68 -19.50 -33.13
C SER A 454 26.54 -19.32 -34.14
N ASP A 455 25.56 -20.23 -34.20
CA ASP A 455 24.71 -20.33 -35.40
C ASP A 455 23.27 -19.84 -35.22
N SER A 456 22.92 -19.25 -34.07
CA SER A 456 21.60 -18.63 -33.85
C SER A 456 21.68 -17.10 -33.89
N LEU A 457 20.90 -16.47 -34.78
CA LEU A 457 20.75 -15.02 -34.84
C LEU A 457 20.24 -14.46 -33.50
N PRO A 458 20.82 -13.37 -32.97
CA PRO A 458 20.40 -12.78 -31.71
C PRO A 458 18.99 -12.19 -31.81
N TYR A 459 18.21 -12.32 -30.74
CA TYR A 459 16.88 -11.69 -30.67
C TYR A 459 17.05 -10.22 -30.31
N CYS A 460 16.64 -9.31 -31.21
CA CYS A 460 16.85 -7.88 -31.06
C CYS A 460 15.52 -7.11 -30.99
N VAL A 461 15.49 -6.07 -30.17
CA VAL A 461 14.35 -5.16 -29.97
C VAL A 461 14.81 -3.72 -30.00
N ALA A 462 14.05 -2.86 -30.69
CA ALA A 462 14.39 -1.45 -30.86
C ALA A 462 14.24 -0.67 -29.54
N LYS A 463 15.10 0.33 -29.36
CA LYS A 463 15.06 1.28 -28.25
C LYS A 463 14.27 2.51 -28.69
N LYS A 464 13.40 3.00 -27.80
CA LYS A 464 12.77 4.32 -27.93
C LYS A 464 13.29 5.20 -26.80
N LYS A 465 13.96 6.30 -27.17
CA LYS A 465 14.39 7.35 -26.25
C LYS A 465 13.22 8.33 -26.03
N PRO A 466 13.15 8.99 -24.86
CA PRO A 466 12.07 9.93 -24.57
C PRO A 466 12.11 11.12 -25.55
N LEU A 467 10.95 11.49 -26.11
CA LEU A 467 10.76 12.78 -26.78
C LEU A 467 10.59 13.84 -25.69
N LEU A 468 11.69 14.47 -25.27
CA LEU A 468 11.66 15.54 -24.29
C LEU A 468 11.20 16.85 -24.96
N SER A 469 10.00 17.32 -24.63
CA SER A 469 9.50 18.64 -25.04
C SER A 469 9.73 19.69 -23.96
N SER A 470 10.60 20.67 -24.27
CA SER A 470 10.79 21.98 -23.62
C SER A 470 11.52 22.05 -22.27
N TYR A 471 11.95 23.28 -21.97
CA TYR A 471 13.08 23.72 -21.15
C TYR A 471 12.89 23.67 -19.61
N GLU A 472 11.93 22.89 -19.08
CA GLU A 472 11.66 22.84 -17.62
C GLU A 472 12.21 21.59 -16.90
N ASP A 473 12.83 20.65 -17.62
CA ASP A 473 13.15 19.33 -17.05
C ASP A 473 14.65 19.08 -16.79
N THR A 474 15.44 20.14 -16.49
CA THR A 474 16.90 20.02 -16.35
C THR A 474 17.36 19.13 -15.19
N THR A 475 16.55 18.97 -14.13
CA THR A 475 16.84 18.06 -13.01
C THR A 475 16.61 16.59 -13.35
N ARG A 476 15.78 16.27 -14.36
CA ARG A 476 15.58 14.89 -14.84
C ARG A 476 16.69 14.42 -15.79
N ILE A 477 17.39 15.33 -16.47
CA ILE A 477 18.36 15.00 -17.54
C ILE A 477 19.46 14.02 -17.08
N TRP A 478 19.92 14.08 -15.82
CA TRP A 478 21.01 13.21 -15.33
C TRP A 478 20.56 11.80 -14.91
N GLN A 479 19.29 11.60 -14.53
CA GLN A 479 18.80 10.28 -14.07
C GLN A 479 18.38 9.34 -15.21
N TYR A 480 18.30 9.84 -16.44
CA TYR A 480 17.72 9.12 -17.58
C TYR A 480 18.65 8.99 -18.81
N GLN A 481 19.91 9.44 -18.76
CA GLN A 481 20.84 9.33 -19.89
C GLN A 481 21.07 7.87 -20.38
N GLU A 482 20.97 6.89 -19.48
CA GLU A 482 21.18 5.47 -19.78
C GLU A 482 19.89 4.64 -19.85
N LYS A 483 18.72 5.29 -19.73
CA LYS A 483 17.42 4.64 -19.64
C LYS A 483 16.64 4.77 -20.95
N PHE A 484 15.95 3.71 -21.35
CA PHE A 484 15.19 3.67 -22.60
C PHE A 484 13.95 2.78 -22.48
N GLN A 485 12.99 2.98 -23.38
CA GLN A 485 11.91 2.03 -23.60
C GLN A 485 12.33 1.00 -24.67
N LEU A 486 11.76 -0.19 -24.59
CA LEU A 486 11.95 -1.23 -25.62
C LEU A 486 10.66 -1.36 -26.43
N VAL A 487 10.74 -1.21 -27.74
CA VAL A 487 9.59 -1.32 -28.64
C VAL A 487 9.39 -2.78 -29.02
N ALA A 488 8.19 -3.30 -28.76
CA ALA A 488 7.80 -4.66 -29.10
C ALA A 488 7.25 -4.78 -30.52
N ASN A 489 6.64 -3.72 -31.03
CA ASN A 489 6.20 -3.63 -32.41
C ASN A 489 6.19 -2.17 -32.88
N GLU A 490 7.00 -1.87 -33.89
CA GLU A 490 7.15 -0.51 -34.46
C GLU A 490 5.88 -0.01 -35.15
N THR A 491 4.99 -0.90 -35.62
CA THR A 491 3.75 -0.51 -36.32
C THR A 491 2.59 -0.12 -35.40
N THR A 492 2.63 -0.47 -34.12
CA THR A 492 1.52 -0.23 -33.18
C THR A 492 1.94 0.53 -31.93
N ASP A 493 3.14 1.11 -31.94
CA ASP A 493 3.74 1.85 -30.82
C ASP A 493 3.58 1.16 -29.45
N ALA A 494 3.86 -0.14 -29.40
CA ALA A 494 3.70 -0.95 -28.20
C ALA A 494 5.07 -1.22 -27.56
N CYS A 495 5.19 -0.97 -26.26
CA CYS A 495 6.45 -1.03 -25.51
C CYS A 495 6.46 -2.18 -24.49
N PHE A 496 7.66 -2.73 -24.24
CA PHE A 496 7.83 -3.72 -23.19
C PHE A 496 7.76 -3.08 -21.80
N HIS A 497 6.93 -3.62 -20.91
CA HIS A 497 6.86 -3.27 -19.50
C HIS A 497 7.41 -4.39 -18.60
N GLY A 498 7.98 -4.08 -17.44
CA GLY A 498 8.61 -5.03 -16.54
C GLY A 498 7.81 -5.32 -15.27
N SER A 499 6.48 -5.37 -15.38
CA SER A 499 5.64 -5.92 -14.31
C SER A 499 5.76 -7.44 -14.27
N VAL A 500 5.72 -8.04 -13.07
CA VAL A 500 6.08 -9.45 -12.90
C VAL A 500 5.04 -10.38 -13.53
N ASN A 501 5.38 -10.94 -14.69
CA ASN A 501 4.65 -12.06 -15.26
C ASN A 501 4.99 -13.36 -14.54
N LYS A 502 4.09 -13.80 -13.66
CA LYS A 502 3.63 -15.18 -13.75
C LYS A 502 2.22 -15.15 -14.30
N LYS A 503 2.05 -15.07 -15.63
CA LYS A 503 0.78 -15.40 -16.28
C LYS A 503 1.03 -16.26 -17.50
N HIS A 504 0.54 -17.50 -17.43
CA HIS A 504 0.32 -18.34 -18.59
C HIS A 504 -1.06 -17.98 -19.16
N THR A 505 -1.13 -17.03 -20.09
CA THR A 505 -2.40 -16.65 -20.74
C THR A 505 -2.19 -16.41 -22.26
N ALA A 506 -3.25 -16.49 -23.08
CA ALA A 506 -3.16 -16.85 -24.52
C ALA A 506 -3.98 -16.10 -25.55
N SER A 507 -4.29 -14.86 -25.27
CA SER A 507 -4.67 -13.99 -26.38
C SER A 507 -4.21 -12.59 -26.10
N ALA A 508 -2.93 -12.49 -25.81
CA ALA A 508 -2.16 -11.44 -26.44
C ALA A 508 -1.20 -12.19 -27.37
N GLU A 509 -1.60 -12.34 -28.64
CA GLU A 509 -0.57 -12.35 -29.67
C GLU A 509 0.14 -11.00 -29.51
N ARG A 510 1.44 -11.08 -29.19
CA ARG A 510 2.33 -10.08 -28.57
C ARG A 510 2.50 -10.29 -27.06
N SER A 511 3.69 -10.78 -26.72
CA SER A 511 4.37 -10.79 -25.41
C SER A 511 3.59 -10.15 -24.25
N THR A 512 3.36 -10.92 -23.18
CA THR A 512 2.68 -10.51 -21.94
C THR A 512 3.34 -9.36 -21.18
N LEU A 513 4.46 -8.86 -21.68
CA LEU A 513 5.15 -7.69 -21.19
C LEU A 513 4.94 -6.51 -22.13
N VAL A 514 3.85 -6.40 -22.89
CA VAL A 514 3.67 -5.33 -23.89
C VAL A 514 2.38 -4.55 -23.63
N SER A 515 2.47 -3.22 -23.70
CA SER A 515 1.36 -2.27 -23.59
C SER A 515 1.67 -1.04 -24.43
N ASP A 516 0.70 -0.17 -24.68
CA ASP A 516 0.92 1.09 -25.40
C ASP A 516 2.11 1.86 -24.79
N CYS A 517 2.98 2.41 -25.65
CA CYS A 517 4.16 3.13 -25.20
C CYS A 517 3.76 4.41 -24.44
N TRP A 518 4.15 4.51 -23.18
CA TRP A 518 4.04 5.71 -22.37
C TRP A 518 5.21 5.76 -21.39
N TRP A 519 5.77 6.95 -21.17
CA TRP A 519 6.98 7.09 -20.37
C TRP A 519 6.70 6.88 -18.88
N HIS A 520 6.69 5.62 -18.46
CA HIS A 520 6.44 5.20 -17.09
C HIS A 520 7.47 4.17 -16.66
N ALA A 521 7.83 4.14 -15.37
CA ALA A 521 8.91 3.30 -14.83
C ALA A 521 8.77 1.80 -15.19
N ASN A 522 7.53 1.33 -15.40
CA ASN A 522 7.27 -0.03 -15.86
C ASN A 522 7.83 -0.29 -17.25
N GLN A 523 7.89 0.68 -18.16
CA GLN A 523 8.43 0.52 -19.51
C GLN A 523 9.88 0.97 -19.66
N VAL A 524 10.50 1.42 -18.57
CA VAL A 524 11.86 1.95 -18.60
C VAL A 524 12.86 0.88 -18.21
N TRP A 525 13.84 0.64 -19.08
CA TRP A 525 14.88 -0.37 -18.94
C TRP A 525 16.26 0.27 -18.90
N ARG A 526 17.20 -0.40 -18.22
CA ARG A 526 18.61 -0.06 -18.16
C ARG A 526 19.45 -1.30 -18.40
N LEU A 527 20.45 -1.20 -19.27
CA LEU A 527 21.46 -2.25 -19.43
C LEU A 527 22.56 -2.05 -18.39
N ASN A 528 22.89 -3.10 -17.64
CA ASN A 528 23.99 -3.11 -16.69
C ASN A 528 25.27 -3.68 -17.34
N ASP A 529 26.44 -3.29 -16.83
CA ASP A 529 27.75 -3.71 -17.35
C ASP A 529 27.96 -5.23 -17.39
N ASN A 530 27.26 -5.97 -16.53
CA ASN A 530 27.30 -7.43 -16.48
C ASN A 530 26.43 -8.12 -17.55
N GLY A 531 25.89 -7.37 -18.52
CA GLY A 531 25.06 -7.87 -19.62
C GLY A 531 23.64 -8.24 -19.19
N THR A 532 23.14 -7.68 -18.10
CA THR A 532 21.74 -7.85 -17.64
C THR A 532 20.92 -6.62 -17.98
N LEU A 533 19.65 -6.82 -18.36
CA LEU A 533 18.74 -5.74 -18.74
C LEU A 533 17.67 -5.55 -17.67
N GLU A 534 17.85 -4.56 -16.79
CA GLU A 534 17.02 -4.32 -15.60
C GLU A 534 15.82 -3.40 -15.91
N ASN A 535 14.66 -3.72 -15.35
CA ASN A 535 13.48 -2.87 -15.41
C ASN A 535 13.39 -1.92 -14.20
N SER A 536 13.06 -0.66 -14.47
CA SER A 536 13.02 0.40 -13.45
C SER A 536 11.87 0.28 -12.44
N TYR A 537 10.79 -0.43 -12.77
CA TYR A 537 9.64 -0.64 -11.87
C TYR A 537 9.85 -1.82 -10.92
N SER A 538 10.18 -3.00 -11.46
CA SER A 538 10.28 -4.23 -10.67
C SER A 538 11.66 -4.49 -10.09
N SER A 539 12.71 -3.81 -10.58
CA SER A 539 14.12 -4.17 -10.32
C SER A 539 14.46 -5.61 -10.67
N LEU A 540 13.71 -6.21 -11.59
CA LEU A 540 13.99 -7.52 -12.17
C LEU A 540 14.65 -7.34 -13.53
N CYS A 541 15.39 -8.36 -13.95
CA CYS A 541 16.07 -8.37 -15.24
C CYS A 541 15.33 -9.22 -16.28
N ALA A 542 15.39 -8.79 -17.53
CA ALA A 542 14.81 -9.48 -18.67
C ALA A 542 15.53 -10.80 -18.96
N THR A 543 14.78 -11.83 -19.34
CA THR A 543 15.29 -13.12 -19.81
C THR A 543 14.42 -13.62 -20.97
N MET A 544 14.94 -14.46 -21.86
CA MET A 544 14.15 -15.04 -22.96
C MET A 544 13.69 -16.46 -22.63
N ARG A 545 12.43 -16.80 -22.95
CA ARG A 545 11.83 -18.13 -22.71
C ARG A 545 11.13 -18.67 -23.96
N SER A 546 11.29 -19.96 -24.24
CA SER A 546 10.47 -20.69 -25.24
C SER A 546 9.17 -21.21 -24.60
N LYS A 547 8.02 -21.07 -25.28
CA LYS A 547 6.70 -21.48 -24.75
C LYS A 547 5.93 -22.39 -25.71
N LYS A 548 5.41 -23.52 -25.19
CA LYS A 548 4.39 -24.37 -25.83
C LYS A 548 2.98 -24.05 -25.31
N GLY A 549 2.06 -23.67 -26.22
CA GLY A 549 0.59 -23.66 -26.07
C GLY A 549 0.01 -22.76 -24.97
N SER A 550 -1.10 -22.04 -25.24
CA SER A 550 -1.62 -21.04 -24.30
C SER A 550 -3.17 -21.03 -24.26
N PHE A 551 -3.80 -20.80 -23.07
CA PHE A 551 -5.24 -20.48 -22.83
C PHE A 551 -5.57 -18.99 -22.43
N ILE A 552 -6.69 -18.40 -22.90
CA ILE A 552 -7.08 -16.95 -22.76
C ILE A 552 -7.71 -16.62 -21.38
N THR A 553 -7.38 -15.47 -20.77
CA THR A 553 -7.90 -15.03 -19.44
C THR A 553 -8.22 -13.52 -19.33
N THR A 554 -8.81 -12.88 -20.34
CA THR A 554 -9.14 -11.44 -20.22
C THR A 554 -10.08 -11.21 -19.01
N GLY A 555 -9.70 -10.29 -18.12
CA GLY A 555 -10.44 -9.87 -16.92
C GLY A 555 -10.61 -10.87 -15.76
N ILE A 556 -10.23 -12.14 -15.89
CA ILE A 556 -10.28 -13.07 -14.74
C ILE A 556 -8.99 -13.02 -13.92
N ARG A 557 -9.11 -12.95 -12.59
CA ARG A 557 -7.97 -12.98 -11.65
C ARG A 557 -8.20 -14.04 -10.59
N SER A 558 -7.14 -14.45 -9.92
CA SER A 558 -7.22 -15.34 -8.76
C SER A 558 -6.09 -15.09 -7.80
N TRP A 559 -6.34 -15.26 -6.50
CA TRP A 559 -5.33 -15.21 -5.45
C TRP A 559 -5.36 -16.48 -4.62
N ILE A 560 -4.22 -16.83 -4.05
CA ILE A 560 -4.07 -17.98 -3.15
C ILE A 560 -3.26 -17.59 -1.90
N ALA A 561 -3.64 -18.16 -0.77
CA ALA A 561 -2.94 -18.03 0.51
C ALA A 561 -3.11 -19.31 1.33
N THR A 562 -2.27 -19.50 2.35
CA THR A 562 -2.29 -20.65 3.26
C THR A 562 -2.65 -20.21 4.67
N GLY A 563 -3.58 -20.90 5.31
CA GLY A 563 -3.98 -20.70 6.69
C GLY A 563 -3.08 -21.43 7.68
N ARG A 564 -3.07 -20.94 8.92
CA ARG A 564 -2.26 -21.48 10.03
C ARG A 564 -2.68 -22.87 10.51
N ARG A 565 -3.85 -23.39 10.10
CA ARG A 565 -4.30 -24.76 10.43
C ARG A 565 -4.23 -25.70 9.22
N GLY A 566 -3.56 -25.28 8.13
CA GLY A 566 -3.42 -26.07 6.91
C GLY A 566 -4.51 -25.81 5.86
N GLU A 567 -5.37 -24.81 6.07
CA GLU A 567 -6.37 -24.42 5.07
C GLU A 567 -5.70 -23.75 3.87
N ILE A 568 -6.33 -23.87 2.70
CA ILE A 568 -5.94 -23.12 1.49
C ILE A 568 -7.08 -22.13 1.20
N TYR A 569 -6.75 -20.85 1.14
CA TYR A 569 -7.66 -19.81 0.68
C TYR A 569 -7.43 -19.59 -0.81
N LEU A 570 -8.47 -19.78 -1.63
CA LEU A 570 -8.42 -19.57 -3.08
C LEU A 570 -9.56 -18.65 -3.47
N SER A 571 -9.24 -17.49 -4.04
CA SER A 571 -10.26 -16.56 -4.55
C SER A 571 -10.22 -16.46 -6.07
N PHE A 572 -11.40 -16.32 -6.67
CA PHE A 572 -11.58 -15.97 -8.08
C PHE A 572 -12.24 -14.61 -8.16
N PHE A 573 -11.75 -13.76 -9.05
CA PHE A 573 -12.29 -12.44 -9.31
C PHE A 573 -12.64 -12.32 -10.78
N ASN A 574 -13.84 -11.83 -11.07
CA ASN A 574 -14.26 -11.54 -12.43
C ASN A 574 -14.29 -10.03 -12.65
N LEU A 575 -13.27 -9.50 -13.31
CA LEU A 575 -13.21 -8.08 -13.64
C LEU A 575 -13.94 -7.73 -14.95
N ASN A 576 -14.53 -8.72 -15.62
CA ASN A 576 -15.27 -8.50 -16.85
C ASN A 576 -16.65 -7.88 -16.58
N PRO A 577 -17.22 -7.15 -17.54
CA PRO A 577 -18.58 -6.59 -17.45
C PRO A 577 -19.69 -7.65 -17.57
N VAL A 578 -19.34 -8.93 -17.70
CA VAL A 578 -20.26 -10.06 -17.86
C VAL A 578 -19.90 -11.20 -16.92
N SER A 579 -20.89 -11.98 -16.50
CA SER A 579 -20.67 -13.18 -15.68
C SER A 579 -19.78 -14.19 -16.40
N THR A 580 -18.70 -14.61 -15.75
CA THR A 580 -17.68 -15.46 -16.35
C THR A 580 -17.49 -16.75 -15.55
N VAL A 581 -17.44 -17.89 -16.23
CA VAL A 581 -17.05 -19.15 -15.60
C VAL A 581 -15.54 -19.14 -15.37
N ILE A 582 -15.11 -19.25 -14.11
CA ILE A 582 -13.69 -19.32 -13.73
C ILE A 582 -13.40 -20.73 -13.23
N SER A 583 -12.34 -21.33 -13.77
CA SER A 583 -11.88 -22.67 -13.44
C SER A 583 -10.42 -22.70 -13.00
N ALA A 584 -10.09 -23.56 -12.04
CA ALA A 584 -8.73 -23.93 -11.65
C ALA A 584 -8.59 -25.46 -11.55
N ARG A 585 -7.46 -26.03 -11.98
CA ARG A 585 -7.17 -27.45 -11.73
C ARG A 585 -6.57 -27.61 -10.34
N ILE A 586 -7.00 -28.64 -9.61
CA ILE A 586 -6.45 -28.96 -8.29
C ILE A 586 -4.95 -29.30 -8.40
N SER A 587 -4.53 -29.94 -9.49
CA SER A 587 -3.12 -30.21 -9.76
C SER A 587 -2.25 -28.96 -9.91
N ASP A 588 -2.84 -27.82 -10.31
CA ASP A 588 -2.09 -26.56 -10.46
C ASP A 588 -1.84 -25.86 -9.13
N LEU A 589 -2.66 -26.13 -8.10
CA LEU A 589 -2.42 -25.63 -6.74
C LEU A 589 -1.06 -26.14 -6.20
N ARG A 590 -0.69 -27.38 -6.53
CA ARG A 590 0.61 -28.00 -6.17
C ARG A 590 1.83 -27.28 -6.77
N LYS A 591 1.64 -26.45 -7.80
CA LYS A 591 2.74 -25.68 -8.42
C LYS A 591 3.18 -24.49 -7.57
N VAL A 592 2.33 -24.06 -6.63
CA VAL A 592 2.55 -22.84 -5.84
C VAL A 592 2.47 -23.06 -4.33
N LEU A 593 2.01 -24.24 -3.90
CA LEU A 593 1.89 -24.64 -2.50
C LEU A 593 2.82 -25.79 -2.19
N ASP A 594 3.24 -25.89 -0.92
CA ASP A 594 4.06 -26.99 -0.44
C ASP A 594 3.28 -28.33 -0.45
N SER A 595 3.99 -29.44 -0.67
CA SER A 595 3.42 -30.78 -0.68
C SER A 595 2.67 -31.17 0.62
N SER A 596 3.05 -30.58 1.76
CA SER A 596 2.44 -30.79 3.07
C SER A 596 0.96 -30.39 3.15
N PHE A 597 0.50 -29.50 2.25
CA PHE A 597 -0.90 -29.09 2.11
C PHE A 597 -1.72 -30.06 1.25
N PHE A 598 -1.16 -31.18 0.79
CA PHE A 598 -1.87 -32.18 -0.02
C PHE A 598 -1.75 -33.55 0.65
N ARG A 599 -2.46 -33.73 1.76
CA ARG A 599 -2.52 -35.00 2.49
C ARG A 599 -3.44 -36.01 1.80
N ARG A 600 -4.37 -35.54 0.96
CA ARG A 600 -5.33 -36.38 0.22
C ARG A 600 -5.23 -36.12 -1.28
N GLY A 601 -5.58 -37.12 -2.09
CA GLY A 601 -5.64 -36.99 -3.56
C GLY A 601 -6.75 -36.07 -4.08
N SER A 602 -7.50 -35.38 -3.19
CA SER A 602 -8.67 -34.57 -3.49
C SER A 602 -8.84 -33.47 -2.46
N CYS A 603 -9.41 -32.34 -2.85
CA CYS A 603 -9.72 -31.23 -1.94
C CYS A 603 -11.21 -31.21 -1.57
N SER A 604 -11.55 -30.75 -0.38
CA SER A 604 -12.92 -30.41 0.02
C SER A 604 -12.94 -29.00 0.59
N GLY A 605 -14.02 -28.26 0.43
CA GLY A 605 -14.06 -26.90 0.95
C GLY A 605 -15.42 -26.25 0.93
N LYS A 606 -15.44 -25.00 1.38
CA LYS A 606 -16.66 -24.18 1.48
C LYS A 606 -16.43 -22.87 0.75
N GLU A 607 -17.44 -22.41 0.03
CA GLU A 607 -17.48 -21.07 -0.55
C GLU A 607 -18.02 -20.08 0.51
N VAL A 608 -17.30 -18.98 0.72
CA VAL A 608 -17.49 -18.09 1.87
C VAL A 608 -18.79 -17.29 1.79
N TRP A 609 -19.20 -16.85 0.61
CA TRP A 609 -20.34 -15.92 0.47
C TRP A 609 -21.70 -16.62 0.45
N SER A 610 -21.82 -17.72 -0.28
CA SER A 610 -23.00 -18.57 -0.40
C SER A 610 -23.12 -19.57 0.75
N GLY A 611 -21.99 -19.93 1.37
CA GLY A 611 -21.92 -20.98 2.37
C GLY A 611 -22.00 -22.40 1.79
N GLU A 612 -22.05 -22.55 0.46
CA GLU A 612 -22.15 -23.84 -0.21
C GLU A 612 -20.90 -24.69 0.07
N SER A 613 -21.13 -25.96 0.41
CA SER A 613 -20.05 -26.93 0.63
C SER A 613 -19.77 -27.68 -0.66
N HIS A 614 -18.52 -27.67 -1.10
CA HIS A 614 -18.06 -28.43 -2.24
C HIS A 614 -17.42 -29.73 -1.76
N SER A 615 -18.15 -30.83 -1.94
CA SER A 615 -17.66 -32.17 -1.66
C SER A 615 -16.65 -32.60 -2.72
N LEU A 616 -15.49 -33.08 -2.24
CA LEU A 616 -14.47 -33.82 -2.96
C LEU A 616 -14.18 -33.39 -4.43
N VAL A 617 -13.55 -32.24 -4.59
CA VAL A 617 -13.04 -31.75 -5.87
C VAL A 617 -11.78 -32.54 -6.24
N LYS A 618 -11.92 -33.52 -7.14
CA LYS A 618 -10.81 -34.40 -7.55
C LYS A 618 -9.92 -33.79 -8.64
N THR A 619 -10.46 -32.99 -9.55
CA THR A 619 -9.74 -32.58 -10.76
C THR A 619 -9.76 -31.08 -11.01
N LYS A 620 -10.95 -30.46 -11.00
CA LYS A 620 -11.15 -29.06 -11.36
C LYS A 620 -12.20 -28.40 -10.46
N LEU A 621 -11.91 -27.21 -9.96
CA LEU A 621 -12.87 -26.31 -9.34
C LEU A 621 -13.39 -25.35 -10.41
N SER A 622 -14.72 -25.24 -10.58
CA SER A 622 -15.36 -24.42 -11.60
C SER A 622 -16.55 -23.71 -11.00
N VAL A 623 -16.66 -22.39 -11.19
CA VAL A 623 -17.80 -21.61 -10.70
C VAL A 623 -18.10 -20.45 -11.64
N THR A 624 -19.38 -20.12 -11.79
CA THR A 624 -19.80 -18.89 -12.48
C THR A 624 -19.63 -17.72 -11.51
N VAL A 625 -18.78 -16.77 -11.85
CA VAL A 625 -18.56 -15.55 -11.08
C VAL A 625 -19.29 -14.41 -11.79
N LYS A 626 -20.18 -13.71 -11.08
CA LYS A 626 -20.94 -12.57 -11.63
C LYS A 626 -20.00 -11.44 -12.08
N LYS A 627 -20.51 -10.53 -12.91
CA LYS A 627 -19.83 -9.26 -13.24
C LYS A 627 -19.27 -8.62 -11.96
N HIS A 628 -17.98 -8.26 -11.98
CA HIS A 628 -17.28 -7.53 -10.92
C HIS A 628 -17.28 -8.20 -9.53
N ALA A 629 -17.70 -9.47 -9.45
CA ALA A 629 -17.81 -10.21 -8.20
C ALA A 629 -16.54 -11.03 -7.90
N ALA A 630 -16.41 -11.41 -6.64
CA ALA A 630 -15.42 -12.35 -6.16
C ALA A 630 -16.08 -13.57 -5.51
N VAL A 631 -15.46 -14.72 -5.69
CA VAL A 631 -15.78 -15.98 -5.00
C VAL A 631 -14.57 -16.39 -4.19
N LEU A 632 -14.75 -16.77 -2.93
CA LEU A 632 -13.66 -17.16 -2.03
C LEU A 632 -13.93 -18.56 -1.47
N PHE A 633 -12.96 -19.45 -1.66
CA PHE A 633 -13.00 -20.82 -1.17
C PHE A 633 -12.04 -21.00 0.00
N VAL A 634 -12.50 -21.73 1.03
CA VAL A 634 -11.64 -22.33 2.06
C VAL A 634 -11.55 -23.82 1.77
N LEU A 635 -10.39 -24.27 1.30
CA LEU A 635 -10.13 -25.64 0.88
C LEU A 635 -9.27 -26.37 1.91
N ASN A 636 -9.52 -27.66 2.06
CA ASN A 636 -8.66 -28.61 2.76
C ASN A 636 -8.27 -29.70 1.75
N CYS A 637 -6.97 -29.80 1.52
CA CYS A 637 -6.33 -30.79 0.68
C CYS A 637 -5.30 -31.55 1.54
#